data_AF-A0A7S6W6H8-F1
#
_entry.id   AF-A0A7S6W6H8-F1
#
_cell.length_a   1.000
_cell.length_b   1.000
_cell.length_c   1.000
_cell.angle_alpha   90.00
_cell.angle_beta   90.00
_cell.angle_gamma   90.00
#
_symmetry.space_group_name_H-M   'P 1'
#
loop_
_entity.id
_entity.type
_entity.pdbx_description
1 polymer ?
#
loop_
_entity_poly.entity_id
_entity_poly.type
_entity_poly.pdbx_seq_one_letter_code
_entity_poly.pdbx_strand_id
1 'polypeptide(L)'
;MHLVEIKSPSEQELVQQINQAERELLMLDKDDNKLAQLSLTIQVYYLNGGNEEGKKKALKLIEQFKLKYPLKSHFHINIRGFVKLTEKSYQAIYKKAPQINAFEWFLSSTEDGETADDYSMSIYTARDNYGVSYMHINLPIDFAYNEKGRAEFDTWVKNIVSKLEVLHGYAGLNIQLPYDRHAYQFYEYGVTRQYWGLTPDGASFFTTDWQKGTRSINWYSFVGKQLKNKLKQQPYYAEILANTSDIQVSELNDSLIFKAGEIPRLGNKDLPLPLSYIAINELFKVIRSDMPSDAMHTAYKGPRYSLSQVYYWMRRWDNANFIQGKLDLNGKNEALFPVLGQYDNDDRIIPHSGIWTPFDFEGIEQHLTKGNEFPEEAEYEWHDGELDSKMAVWRLVKRDDGGDVLLPNPF
;
A
#
# COMPACT_ATOMS: atom_id res chain seq x y z
N MET A 1 -16.87 4.07 15.37
CA MET A 1 -16.44 2.74 15.84
C MET A 1 -16.93 1.66 14.88
N HIS A 2 -16.00 0.89 14.29
CA HIS A 2 -16.35 -0.21 13.38
C HIS A 2 -16.56 -1.51 14.15
N LEU A 3 -17.60 -2.25 13.78
CA LEU A 3 -17.84 -3.60 14.31
C LEU A 3 -16.78 -4.56 13.76
N VAL A 4 -16.53 -5.65 14.49
CA VAL A 4 -15.60 -6.72 14.09
C VAL A 4 -16.38 -8.02 13.96
N GLU A 5 -16.02 -8.83 12.98
CA GLU A 5 -16.63 -10.13 12.77
C GLU A 5 -16.45 -11.04 13.98
N ILE A 6 -17.56 -11.59 14.46
CA ILE A 6 -17.56 -12.62 15.52
C ILE A 6 -17.24 -14.00 14.92
N LYS A 7 -17.65 -14.22 13.67
CA LYS A 7 -17.42 -15.45 12.91
C LYS A 7 -17.09 -15.09 11.47
N SER A 8 -16.00 -15.66 10.95
CA SER A 8 -15.63 -15.50 9.54
C SER A 8 -16.72 -16.10 8.63
N PRO A 9 -17.10 -15.42 7.54
CA PRO A 9 -17.94 -15.99 6.50
C PRO A 9 -17.29 -17.25 5.89
N SER A 10 -18.11 -18.11 5.29
CA SER A 10 -17.62 -19.27 4.56
C SER A 10 -16.85 -18.86 3.30
N GLU A 11 -15.96 -19.73 2.81
CA GLU A 11 -15.24 -19.52 1.56
C GLU A 11 -16.18 -19.18 0.39
N GLN A 12 -17.31 -19.88 0.28
CA GLN A 12 -18.28 -19.66 -0.79
C GLN A 12 -18.90 -18.25 -0.72
N GLU A 13 -19.23 -17.76 0.47
CA GLU A 13 -19.76 -16.41 0.67
C GLU A 13 -18.72 -15.35 0.31
N LEU A 14 -17.45 -15.56 0.68
CA LEU A 14 -16.36 -14.65 0.36
C LEU A 14 -16.08 -14.59 -1.14
N VAL A 15 -16.04 -15.74 -1.82
CA VAL A 15 -15.90 -15.81 -3.27
C VAL A 15 -17.07 -15.10 -3.97
N GLN A 16 -18.29 -15.26 -3.48
CA GLN A 16 -19.46 -14.56 -4.03
C GLN A 16 -19.34 -13.03 -3.86
N GLN A 17 -18.88 -12.55 -2.70
CA GLN A 17 -18.65 -11.12 -2.46
C GLN A 17 -17.61 -10.54 -3.42
N ILE A 18 -16.49 -11.24 -3.63
CA ILE A 18 -15.45 -10.78 -4.58
C ILE A 18 -16.00 -10.76 -6.00
N ASN A 19 -16.74 -11.79 -6.43
CA ASN A 19 -17.37 -11.82 -7.76
C ASN A 19 -18.35 -10.67 -7.99
N GLN A 20 -19.09 -10.27 -6.95
CA GLN A 20 -19.98 -9.12 -7.02
C GLN A 20 -19.17 -7.83 -7.13
N ALA A 21 -18.16 -7.66 -6.28
CA ALA A 21 -17.29 -6.49 -6.30
C ALA A 21 -16.52 -6.35 -7.61
N GLU A 22 -16.07 -7.44 -8.24
CA GLU A 22 -15.42 -7.40 -9.56
C GLU A 22 -16.29 -6.68 -10.59
N ARG A 23 -17.61 -6.96 -10.60
CA ARG A 23 -18.56 -6.33 -11.53
C ARG A 23 -18.85 -4.87 -11.17
N GLU A 24 -18.96 -4.58 -9.87
CA GLU A 24 -19.26 -3.24 -9.37
C GLU A 24 -18.07 -2.28 -9.55
N LEU A 25 -16.84 -2.81 -9.45
CA LEU A 25 -15.59 -2.05 -9.47
C LEU A 25 -14.92 -2.02 -10.85
N LEU A 26 -15.57 -2.59 -11.87
CA LEU A 26 -15.10 -2.53 -13.25
C LEU A 26 -15.42 -1.15 -13.85
N MET A 27 -14.39 -0.45 -14.29
CA MET A 27 -14.54 0.76 -15.10
C MET A 27 -14.17 0.45 -16.55
N LEU A 28 -15.08 0.79 -17.46
CA LEU A 28 -14.87 0.69 -18.90
C LEU A 28 -14.87 2.08 -19.55
N ASP A 29 -14.13 2.24 -20.64
CA ASP A 29 -14.29 3.37 -21.53
C ASP A 29 -15.50 3.17 -22.47
N LYS A 30 -15.69 4.10 -23.41
CA LYS A 30 -16.78 4.07 -24.40
C LYS A 30 -16.69 2.92 -25.42
N ASP A 31 -15.52 2.31 -25.55
CA ASP A 31 -15.19 1.26 -26.51
C ASP A 31 -15.05 -0.11 -25.79
N ASP A 32 -15.58 -0.21 -24.56
CA ASP A 32 -15.54 -1.37 -23.67
C ASP A 32 -14.12 -1.81 -23.24
N ASN A 33 -13.12 -0.92 -23.32
CA ASN A 33 -11.80 -1.19 -22.79
C ASN A 33 -11.75 -0.98 -21.28
N LYS A 34 -11.04 -1.86 -20.57
CA LYS A 34 -10.90 -1.78 -19.11
C LYS A 34 -10.00 -0.60 -18.70
N LEU A 35 -10.52 0.30 -17.90
CA LEU A 35 -9.79 1.44 -17.30
C LEU A 35 -9.52 1.25 -15.79
N ALA A 36 -10.26 0.35 -15.15
CA ALA A 36 -9.98 -0.12 -13.80
C ALA A 36 -10.63 -1.50 -13.62
N GLN A 37 -9.95 -2.42 -12.95
CA GLN A 37 -10.52 -3.73 -12.61
C GLN A 37 -10.01 -4.25 -11.28
N LEU A 38 -10.83 -5.04 -10.58
CA LEU A 38 -10.39 -5.76 -9.39
C LEU A 38 -9.32 -6.79 -9.78
N SER A 39 -8.28 -6.92 -8.96
CA SER A 39 -7.14 -7.80 -9.23
C SER A 39 -6.51 -8.37 -7.96
N LEU A 40 -5.56 -9.28 -8.15
CA LEU A 40 -4.62 -9.70 -7.11
C LEU A 40 -3.24 -9.15 -7.38
N THR A 41 -2.74 -8.32 -6.47
CA THR A 41 -1.42 -7.69 -6.57
C THR A 41 -0.44 -8.29 -5.56
N ILE A 42 0.84 -8.39 -5.94
CA ILE A 42 1.96 -8.63 -5.01
C ILE A 42 2.88 -7.40 -5.09
N GLN A 43 3.02 -6.66 -3.98
CA GLN A 43 3.90 -5.51 -3.85
C GLN A 43 4.99 -5.83 -2.81
N VAL A 44 6.25 -5.78 -3.23
CA VAL A 44 7.40 -6.09 -2.38
C VAL A 44 8.45 -4.99 -2.49
N TYR A 45 8.90 -4.49 -1.33
CA TYR A 45 10.09 -3.66 -1.20
C TYR A 45 11.24 -4.53 -0.71
N TYR A 46 12.38 -4.48 -1.39
CA TYR A 46 13.50 -5.36 -1.10
C TYR A 46 14.84 -4.64 -1.19
N LEU A 47 15.79 -5.15 -0.42
CA LEU A 47 17.14 -4.63 -0.28
C LEU A 47 18.04 -5.23 -1.35
N ASN A 48 19.21 -4.61 -1.55
CA ASN A 48 20.28 -5.16 -2.37
C ASN A 48 19.89 -5.42 -3.84
N GLY A 49 18.79 -4.86 -4.33
CA GLY A 49 18.27 -5.15 -5.66
C GLY A 49 19.17 -4.66 -6.79
N GLY A 50 19.99 -3.64 -6.56
CA GLY A 50 20.93 -3.10 -7.55
C GLY A 50 22.31 -3.76 -7.57
N ASN A 51 22.64 -4.64 -6.61
CA ASN A 51 23.89 -5.41 -6.63
C ASN A 51 23.80 -6.56 -7.65
N GLU A 52 24.93 -7.20 -7.98
CA GLU A 52 24.97 -8.21 -9.05
C GLU A 52 24.05 -9.40 -8.78
N GLU A 53 24.03 -9.91 -7.55
CA GLU A 53 23.22 -11.07 -7.16
C GLU A 53 21.72 -10.74 -7.13
N GLY A 54 21.37 -9.61 -6.52
CA GLY A 54 20.00 -9.10 -6.42
C GLY A 54 19.39 -8.84 -7.79
N LYS A 55 20.12 -8.19 -8.70
CA LYS A 55 19.70 -8.02 -10.11
C LYS A 55 19.50 -9.35 -10.81
N LYS A 56 20.42 -10.30 -10.65
CA LYS A 56 20.30 -11.62 -11.27
C LYS A 56 19.05 -12.37 -10.78
N LYS A 57 18.72 -12.27 -9.48
CA LYS A 57 17.50 -12.84 -8.89
C LYS A 57 16.24 -12.18 -9.44
N ALA A 58 16.23 -10.85 -9.48
CA ALA A 58 15.18 -10.02 -10.07
C ALA A 58 14.92 -10.39 -11.55
N LEU A 59 15.97 -10.42 -12.38
CA LEU A 59 15.86 -10.74 -13.80
C LEU A 59 15.34 -12.18 -14.06
N LYS A 60 15.69 -13.14 -13.20
CA LYS A 60 15.12 -14.49 -13.26
C LYS A 60 13.61 -14.52 -12.98
N LEU A 61 13.13 -13.67 -12.06
CA LEU A 61 11.69 -13.56 -11.79
C LEU A 61 10.95 -12.96 -12.99
N ILE A 62 11.52 -11.96 -13.66
CA ILE A 62 11.00 -11.40 -14.91
C ILE A 62 10.92 -12.46 -16.01
N GLU A 63 11.99 -13.23 -16.20
CA GLU A 63 12.03 -14.30 -17.19
C GLU A 63 10.94 -15.36 -16.93
N GLN A 64 10.78 -15.77 -15.67
CA GLN A 64 9.72 -16.70 -15.27
C GLN A 64 8.32 -16.14 -15.55
N PHE A 65 8.09 -14.85 -15.26
CA PHE A 65 6.81 -14.21 -15.49
C PHE A 65 6.48 -14.11 -16.98
N LYS A 66 7.45 -13.67 -17.78
CA LYS A 66 7.35 -13.61 -19.25
C LYS A 66 7.04 -14.97 -19.87
N LEU A 67 7.68 -16.04 -19.41
CA LEU A 67 7.44 -17.38 -19.95
C LEU A 67 6.08 -17.95 -19.58
N LYS A 68 5.49 -17.49 -18.47
CA LYS A 68 4.26 -18.02 -17.90
C LYS A 68 3.00 -17.36 -18.47
N TYR A 69 3.04 -16.06 -18.76
CA TYR A 69 1.85 -15.27 -19.07
C TYR A 69 1.87 -14.64 -20.48
N PRO A 70 0.69 -14.38 -21.08
CA PRO A 70 0.57 -13.85 -22.44
C PRO A 70 0.83 -12.34 -22.49
N LEU A 71 2.10 -11.95 -22.33
CA LEU A 71 2.52 -10.54 -22.36
C LEU A 71 2.69 -10.04 -23.81
N LYS A 72 2.26 -8.81 -24.08
CA LYS A 72 2.24 -8.20 -25.42
C LYS A 72 3.24 -7.07 -25.59
N SER A 73 3.51 -6.31 -24.53
CA SER A 73 4.36 -5.11 -24.61
C SER A 73 5.22 -4.94 -23.35
N HIS A 74 6.17 -4.01 -23.42
CA HIS A 74 6.99 -3.63 -22.29
C HIS A 74 7.47 -2.18 -22.38
N PHE A 75 7.75 -1.58 -21.22
CA PHE A 75 8.29 -0.23 -21.07
C PHE A 75 9.52 -0.22 -20.14
N HIS A 76 10.50 0.64 -20.40
CA HIS A 76 11.59 0.91 -19.46
C HIS A 76 11.98 2.40 -19.52
N ILE A 77 12.58 2.93 -18.45
CA ILE A 77 12.81 4.37 -18.25
C ILE A 77 13.60 5.10 -19.36
N ASN A 78 14.24 4.38 -20.30
CA ASN A 78 15.07 4.94 -21.36
C ASN A 78 14.46 4.80 -22.78
N ILE A 79 13.16 4.51 -22.90
CA ILE A 79 12.44 4.50 -24.18
C ILE A 79 11.27 5.48 -24.18
N ARG A 80 10.87 5.93 -25.37
CA ARG A 80 9.83 6.97 -25.56
C ARG A 80 8.39 6.47 -25.38
N GLY A 81 8.18 5.18 -25.12
CA GLY A 81 6.85 4.58 -24.98
C GLY A 81 6.94 3.06 -24.99
N PHE A 82 5.78 2.40 -24.93
CA PHE A 82 5.68 0.95 -24.98
C PHE A 82 6.22 0.37 -26.29
N VAL A 83 6.89 -0.76 -26.18
CA VAL A 83 7.42 -1.52 -27.32
C VAL A 83 6.82 -2.91 -27.29
N LYS A 84 6.46 -3.43 -28.47
CA LYS A 84 6.01 -4.81 -28.61
C LYS A 84 7.01 -5.78 -28.02
N LEU A 85 6.54 -6.69 -27.17
CA LEU A 85 7.34 -7.72 -26.56
C LEU A 85 7.62 -8.83 -27.59
N THR A 86 8.87 -8.87 -28.03
CA THR A 86 9.42 -9.90 -28.92
C THR A 86 10.67 -10.45 -28.26
N GLU A 87 11.15 -11.62 -28.70
CA GLU A 87 12.42 -12.15 -28.18
C GLU A 87 13.57 -11.17 -28.40
N LYS A 88 13.60 -10.50 -29.56
CA LYS A 88 14.62 -9.49 -29.88
C LYS A 88 14.56 -8.28 -28.95
N SER A 89 13.38 -7.69 -28.74
CA SER A 89 13.23 -6.51 -27.87
C SER A 89 13.47 -6.86 -26.40
N TYR A 90 12.99 -8.02 -25.94
CA TYR A 90 13.27 -8.52 -24.59
C TYR A 90 14.78 -8.71 -24.35
N GLN A 91 15.48 -9.44 -25.23
CA GLN A 91 16.91 -9.72 -25.07
C GLN A 91 17.77 -8.45 -25.16
N ALA A 92 17.34 -7.44 -25.92
CA ALA A 92 18.05 -6.16 -25.99
C ALA A 92 18.08 -5.44 -24.64
N ILE A 93 17.01 -5.56 -23.85
CA ILE A 93 16.92 -4.96 -22.50
C ILE A 93 17.56 -5.87 -21.46
N TYR A 94 17.23 -7.16 -21.49
CA TYR A 94 17.74 -8.15 -20.54
C TYR A 94 19.26 -8.17 -20.46
N LYS A 95 19.97 -8.06 -21.61
CA LYS A 95 21.44 -8.02 -21.65
C LYS A 95 22.05 -6.73 -21.07
N LYS A 96 21.30 -5.62 -21.10
CA LYS A 96 21.76 -4.31 -20.60
C LYS A 96 21.45 -4.13 -19.12
N ALA A 97 20.36 -4.70 -18.63
CA ALA A 97 19.87 -4.53 -17.26
C ALA A 97 20.94 -4.74 -16.17
N PRO A 98 21.83 -5.76 -16.23
CA PRO A 98 22.89 -5.93 -15.22
C PRO A 98 23.80 -4.70 -15.07
N GLN A 99 24.07 -3.99 -16.17
CA GLN A 99 25.01 -2.86 -16.25
C GLN A 99 24.42 -1.53 -15.75
N ILE A 100 23.11 -1.44 -15.53
CA ILE A 100 22.42 -0.19 -15.21
C ILE A 100 22.31 -0.02 -13.69
N ASN A 101 22.73 1.11 -13.12
CA ASN A 101 22.74 1.32 -11.66
C ASN A 101 21.34 1.34 -11.03
N ALA A 102 20.39 2.01 -11.69
CA ALA A 102 18.98 2.03 -11.34
C ALA A 102 18.18 1.62 -12.58
N PHE A 103 17.55 0.44 -12.54
CA PHE A 103 16.87 -0.15 -13.68
C PHE A 103 15.41 -0.38 -13.37
N GLU A 104 14.55 0.19 -14.20
CA GLU A 104 13.10 0.04 -14.15
C GLU A 104 12.60 -0.67 -15.40
N TRP A 105 11.71 -1.64 -15.23
CA TRP A 105 11.10 -2.37 -16.34
C TRP A 105 9.67 -2.78 -16.01
N PHE A 106 8.77 -2.46 -16.92
CA PHE A 106 7.37 -2.87 -16.89
C PHE A 106 7.08 -3.84 -18.03
N LEU A 107 6.44 -4.97 -17.75
CA LEU A 107 5.92 -5.91 -18.74
C LEU A 107 4.39 -5.96 -18.63
N SER A 108 3.72 -5.97 -19.78
CA SER A 108 2.27 -5.76 -19.87
C SER A 108 1.61 -6.77 -20.80
N SER A 109 0.39 -7.17 -20.44
CA SER A 109 -0.54 -7.95 -21.26
C SER A 109 -1.31 -7.09 -22.28
N THR A 110 -1.24 -5.76 -22.16
CA THR A 110 -1.82 -4.78 -23.11
C THR A 110 -0.77 -4.29 -24.12
N GLU A 111 -1.18 -3.52 -25.13
CA GLU A 111 -0.30 -3.09 -26.22
C GLU A 111 0.49 -1.80 -25.92
N ASP A 112 -0.10 -0.89 -25.16
CA ASP A 112 0.35 0.51 -25.04
C ASP A 112 0.28 1.09 -23.63
N GLY A 113 -0.27 0.34 -22.66
CA GLY A 113 -0.41 0.79 -21.27
C GLY A 113 -1.57 1.77 -21.03
N GLU A 114 -2.46 1.97 -22.01
CA GLU A 114 -3.64 2.84 -21.88
C GLU A 114 -4.83 2.15 -21.20
N THR A 115 -4.78 0.81 -21.09
CA THR A 115 -5.82 -0.02 -20.48
C THR A 115 -5.29 -0.81 -19.30
N ALA A 116 -6.17 -1.20 -18.38
CA ALA A 116 -5.84 -1.99 -17.21
C ALA A 116 -5.42 -3.41 -17.61
N ASP A 117 -4.23 -3.81 -17.14
CA ASP A 117 -3.65 -5.12 -17.45
C ASP A 117 -4.36 -6.28 -16.75
N ASP A 118 -4.51 -7.41 -17.44
CA ASP A 118 -4.85 -8.68 -16.78
C ASP A 118 -3.60 -9.28 -16.10
N TYR A 119 -2.45 -9.15 -16.75
CA TYR A 119 -1.14 -9.55 -16.22
C TYR A 119 -0.13 -8.43 -16.41
N SER A 120 0.50 -7.99 -15.33
CA SER A 120 1.63 -7.07 -15.43
C SER A 120 2.69 -7.35 -14.38
N MET A 121 3.92 -6.93 -14.68
CA MET A 121 5.03 -6.94 -13.74
C MET A 121 5.80 -5.64 -13.87
N SER A 122 5.93 -4.89 -12.77
CA SER A 122 6.87 -3.78 -12.64
C SER A 122 8.03 -4.17 -11.75
N ILE A 123 9.21 -3.70 -12.07
CA ILE A 123 10.37 -3.84 -11.22
C ILE A 123 11.22 -2.59 -11.25
N TYR A 124 11.77 -2.24 -10.09
CA TYR A 124 12.83 -1.27 -9.95
C TYR A 124 13.95 -1.88 -9.12
N THR A 125 15.15 -1.92 -9.70
CA THR A 125 16.38 -2.35 -9.01
C THR A 125 17.29 -1.15 -8.85
N ALA A 126 17.66 -0.82 -7.62
CA ALA A 126 18.54 0.29 -7.29
C ALA A 126 19.67 -0.17 -6.37
N ARG A 127 20.88 0.41 -6.57
CA ARG A 127 21.97 0.25 -5.60
C ARG A 127 21.58 0.95 -4.29
N ASP A 128 22.13 0.52 -3.16
CA ASP A 128 21.68 0.95 -1.82
C ASP A 128 21.67 2.48 -1.62
N ASN A 129 22.55 3.22 -2.29
CA ASN A 129 22.59 4.68 -2.24
C ASN A 129 21.54 5.40 -3.11
N TYR A 130 20.71 4.65 -3.86
CA TYR A 130 19.61 5.13 -4.68
C TYR A 130 18.22 4.78 -4.11
N GLY A 131 18.19 4.07 -2.96
CA GLY A 131 16.96 3.71 -2.25
C GLY A 131 16.60 2.22 -2.32
N VAL A 132 15.43 1.89 -1.78
CA VAL A 132 14.91 0.50 -1.76
C VAL A 132 14.42 0.10 -3.15
N SER A 133 14.69 -1.15 -3.54
CA SER A 133 14.18 -1.75 -4.77
C SER A 133 12.73 -2.19 -4.55
N TYR A 134 11.94 -2.30 -5.63
CA TYR A 134 10.58 -2.84 -5.52
C TYR A 134 10.23 -3.77 -6.69
N MET A 135 9.29 -4.65 -6.43
CA MET A 135 8.65 -5.52 -7.41
C MET A 135 7.15 -5.46 -7.20
N HIS A 136 6.43 -5.26 -8.30
CA HIS A 136 4.98 -5.26 -8.37
C HIS A 136 4.55 -6.33 -9.39
N ILE A 137 3.62 -7.20 -9.00
CA ILE A 137 2.98 -8.13 -9.93
C ILE A 137 1.48 -7.93 -9.83
N ASN A 138 0.81 -7.83 -10.97
CA ASN A 138 -0.64 -7.92 -11.06
C ASN A 138 -1.06 -9.23 -11.72
N LEU A 139 -2.05 -9.90 -11.12
CA LEU A 139 -2.67 -11.13 -11.59
C LEU A 139 -4.20 -10.97 -11.60
N PRO A 140 -4.91 -11.70 -12.48
CA PRO A 140 -6.35 -11.59 -12.56
C PRO A 140 -7.05 -12.00 -11.26
N ILE A 141 -8.20 -11.37 -10.99
CA ILE A 141 -8.97 -11.64 -9.77
C ILE A 141 -9.55 -13.06 -9.73
N ASP A 142 -9.74 -13.70 -10.88
CA ASP A 142 -10.26 -15.07 -10.96
C ASP A 142 -9.37 -16.12 -10.28
N PHE A 143 -8.11 -15.78 -10.02
CA PHE A 143 -7.21 -16.58 -9.20
C PHE A 143 -7.75 -16.75 -7.77
N ALA A 144 -8.52 -15.79 -7.23
CA ALA A 144 -9.11 -15.90 -5.90
C ALA A 144 -10.26 -16.93 -5.84
N TYR A 145 -10.95 -17.18 -6.96
CA TYR A 145 -12.22 -17.92 -6.99
C TYR A 145 -12.05 -19.43 -6.81
N ASN A 146 -10.89 -19.97 -7.17
CA ASN A 146 -10.65 -21.40 -7.15
C ASN A 146 -9.28 -21.75 -6.57
N GLU A 147 -9.16 -22.96 -6.04
CA GLU A 147 -7.96 -23.43 -5.36
C GLU A 147 -6.70 -23.39 -6.24
N LYS A 148 -6.83 -23.69 -7.55
CA LYS A 148 -5.69 -23.71 -8.48
C LYS A 148 -5.12 -22.32 -8.67
N GLY A 149 -5.97 -21.32 -8.86
CA GLY A 149 -5.57 -19.92 -8.95
C GLY A 149 -4.89 -19.43 -7.67
N ARG A 150 -5.48 -19.75 -6.51
CA ARG A 150 -4.91 -19.38 -5.21
C ARG A 150 -3.56 -20.05 -4.96
N ALA A 151 -3.41 -21.31 -5.35
CA ALA A 151 -2.13 -22.02 -5.27
C ALA A 151 -1.06 -21.40 -6.18
N GLU A 152 -1.43 -20.92 -7.36
CA GLU A 152 -0.52 -20.20 -8.26
C GLU A 152 -0.11 -18.84 -7.67
N PHE A 153 -1.05 -18.10 -7.09
CA PHE A 153 -0.76 -16.85 -6.37
C PHE A 153 0.19 -17.07 -5.20
N ASP A 154 -0.09 -18.07 -4.35
CA ASP A 154 0.77 -18.47 -3.22
C ASP A 154 2.18 -18.90 -3.68
N THR A 155 2.27 -19.59 -4.83
CA THR A 155 3.54 -19.95 -5.45
C THR A 155 4.34 -18.72 -5.84
N TRP A 156 3.71 -17.71 -6.44
CA TRP A 156 4.38 -16.45 -6.77
C TRP A 156 4.88 -15.73 -5.52
N VAL A 157 4.04 -15.61 -4.49
CA VAL A 157 4.42 -15.03 -3.20
C VAL A 157 5.67 -15.72 -2.64
N LYS A 158 5.64 -17.04 -2.49
CA LYS A 158 6.78 -17.81 -1.95
C LYS A 158 8.02 -17.70 -2.83
N ASN A 159 7.86 -17.75 -4.15
CA ASN A 159 8.96 -17.66 -5.10
C ASN A 159 9.69 -16.31 -5.01
N ILE A 160 8.95 -15.20 -4.88
CA ILE A 160 9.53 -13.87 -4.70
C ILE A 160 10.26 -13.77 -3.36
N VAL A 161 9.57 -14.11 -2.26
CA VAL A 161 10.12 -14.02 -0.89
C VAL A 161 11.36 -14.91 -0.73
N SER A 162 11.38 -16.10 -1.34
CA SER A 162 12.53 -17.01 -1.30
C SER A 162 13.79 -16.49 -1.99
N LYS A 163 13.64 -15.57 -2.94
CA LYS A 163 14.74 -15.10 -3.80
C LYS A 163 15.23 -13.72 -3.39
N LEU A 164 14.33 -12.80 -3.11
CA LEU A 164 14.66 -11.41 -2.81
C LEU A 164 14.91 -11.22 -1.32
N GLU A 165 15.81 -10.31 -0.97
CA GLU A 165 16.00 -9.87 0.41
C GLU A 165 14.89 -8.87 0.77
N VAL A 166 13.71 -9.39 1.08
CA VAL A 166 12.53 -8.59 1.39
C VAL A 166 12.83 -7.68 2.59
N LEU A 167 12.43 -6.40 2.49
CA LEU A 167 12.33 -5.49 3.62
C LEU A 167 10.92 -5.58 4.21
N HIS A 168 9.91 -5.35 3.39
CA HIS A 168 8.50 -5.58 3.68
C HIS A 168 7.68 -5.65 2.39
N GLY A 169 6.41 -6.02 2.50
CA GLY A 169 5.47 -5.97 1.40
C GLY A 169 4.13 -6.59 1.79
N TYR A 170 3.25 -6.69 0.80
CA TYR A 170 1.94 -7.30 0.96
C TYR A 170 1.46 -7.86 -0.38
N ALA A 171 0.47 -8.75 -0.33
CA ALA A 171 -0.18 -9.24 -1.52
C ALA A 171 -1.66 -9.53 -1.27
N GLY A 172 -2.53 -9.24 -2.22
CA GLY A 172 -3.97 -9.44 -2.08
C GLY A 172 -4.75 -8.53 -3.01
N LEU A 173 -5.93 -8.07 -2.58
CA LEU A 173 -6.85 -7.33 -3.44
C LEU A 173 -6.33 -5.92 -3.73
N ASN A 174 -6.53 -5.48 -4.97
CA ASN A 174 -6.21 -4.16 -5.46
C ASN A 174 -7.13 -3.80 -6.65
N ILE A 175 -7.16 -2.53 -7.03
CA ILE A 175 -7.68 -2.08 -8.33
C ILE A 175 -6.51 -1.88 -9.29
N GLN A 176 -6.44 -2.73 -10.31
CA GLN A 176 -5.52 -2.51 -11.41
C GLN A 176 -5.99 -1.35 -12.27
N LEU A 177 -5.16 -0.32 -12.34
CA LEU A 177 -5.27 0.79 -13.31
C LEU A 177 -4.36 0.53 -14.52
N PRO A 178 -4.53 1.27 -15.64
CA PRO A 178 -3.55 1.30 -16.72
C PRO A 178 -2.15 1.67 -16.24
N TYR A 179 -1.12 1.43 -17.06
CA TYR A 179 0.20 1.99 -16.76
C TYR A 179 0.13 3.52 -16.73
N ASP A 180 -0.56 4.11 -17.71
CA ASP A 180 -0.92 5.54 -17.73
C ASP A 180 -2.15 5.84 -16.83
N ARG A 181 -2.03 5.43 -15.56
CA ARG A 181 -3.06 5.51 -14.53
C ARG A 181 -3.53 6.90 -14.15
N HIS A 182 -2.78 7.95 -14.51
CA HIS A 182 -2.86 9.26 -13.86
C HIS A 182 -4.31 9.79 -13.85
N ALA A 183 -5.03 9.64 -14.96
CA ALA A 183 -6.41 10.05 -15.11
C ALA A 183 -7.43 9.24 -14.29
N TYR A 184 -7.05 8.08 -13.75
CA TYR A 184 -7.94 7.11 -13.11
C TYR A 184 -7.68 6.94 -11.61
N GLN A 185 -6.68 7.63 -11.04
CA GLN A 185 -6.37 7.52 -9.61
C GLN A 185 -7.49 8.06 -8.70
N PHE A 186 -8.36 8.93 -9.21
CA PHE A 186 -9.57 9.35 -8.48
C PHE A 186 -10.52 8.18 -8.20
N TYR A 187 -10.52 7.17 -9.08
CA TYR A 187 -11.35 5.99 -8.92
C TYR A 187 -10.77 5.06 -7.85
N GLU A 188 -9.47 4.76 -7.93
CA GLU A 188 -8.73 4.04 -6.88
C GLU A 188 -8.89 4.74 -5.51
N TYR A 189 -8.84 6.07 -5.48
CA TYR A 189 -9.15 6.88 -4.30
C TYR A 189 -10.53 6.58 -3.74
N GLY A 190 -11.59 6.66 -4.55
CA GLY A 190 -12.96 6.39 -4.09
C GLY A 190 -13.15 4.96 -3.60
N VAL A 191 -12.63 3.98 -4.34
CA VAL A 191 -12.78 2.55 -4.01
C VAL A 191 -12.09 2.20 -2.70
N THR A 192 -10.84 2.62 -2.51
CA THR A 192 -10.04 2.26 -1.32
C THR A 192 -10.52 2.94 -0.02
N ARG A 193 -11.36 3.97 -0.13
CA ARG A 193 -12.08 4.55 1.01
C ARG A 193 -13.29 3.73 1.43
N GLN A 194 -13.90 2.98 0.52
CA GLN A 194 -15.02 2.09 0.83
C GLN A 194 -14.55 0.68 1.22
N TYR A 195 -13.55 0.17 0.52
CA TYR A 195 -13.05 -1.20 0.64
C TYR A 195 -11.61 -1.22 1.15
N TRP A 196 -11.45 -1.30 2.47
CA TRP A 196 -10.15 -1.18 3.14
C TRP A 196 -9.21 -2.36 2.90
N GLY A 197 -9.74 -3.48 2.42
CA GLY A 197 -8.95 -4.64 1.99
C GLY A 197 -8.19 -4.43 0.68
N LEU A 198 -8.54 -3.38 -0.07
CA LEU A 198 -7.84 -2.98 -1.30
C LEU A 198 -6.74 -1.97 -0.94
N THR A 199 -5.55 -2.15 -1.51
CA THR A 199 -4.39 -1.25 -1.32
C THR A 199 -4.23 -0.32 -2.52
N PRO A 200 -4.13 1.02 -2.37
CA PRO A 200 -3.91 1.91 -3.50
C PRO A 200 -2.46 1.77 -3.97
N ASP A 201 -2.22 1.03 -5.05
CA ASP A 201 -0.87 0.72 -5.57
C ASP A 201 -0.60 1.35 -6.94
N GLY A 202 -1.53 2.14 -7.48
CA GLY A 202 -1.40 2.81 -8.76
C GLY A 202 -0.02 3.46 -8.93
N ALA A 203 0.44 4.25 -7.96
CA ALA A 203 1.73 4.93 -8.04
C ALA A 203 2.84 4.29 -7.21
N SER A 204 3.11 3.00 -7.39
CA SER A 204 4.23 2.31 -6.70
C SER A 204 5.66 2.81 -7.08
N PHE A 205 5.82 4.04 -7.59
CA PHE A 205 7.07 4.61 -8.10
C PHE A 205 7.56 5.86 -7.34
N PHE A 206 8.89 5.93 -7.22
CA PHE A 206 9.76 7.13 -7.21
C PHE A 206 10.02 7.95 -5.93
N THR A 207 9.62 7.53 -4.74
CA THR A 207 10.09 8.20 -3.52
C THR A 207 10.66 7.24 -2.48
N THR A 208 11.62 7.75 -1.71
CA THR A 208 12.43 7.04 -0.71
C THR A 208 11.65 6.56 0.53
N ASP A 209 10.33 6.57 0.49
CA ASP A 209 9.53 6.80 1.69
C ASP A 209 9.14 5.51 2.42
N TRP A 210 9.12 4.40 1.69
CA TRP A 210 8.83 3.07 2.24
C TRP A 210 10.07 2.33 2.74
N GLN A 211 11.20 3.04 2.91
CA GLN A 211 12.50 2.45 3.28
C GLN A 211 12.62 2.06 4.76
N LYS A 212 11.71 2.53 5.62
CA LYS A 212 11.87 2.42 7.08
C LYS A 212 10.77 1.65 7.78
N GLY A 213 9.63 1.45 7.13
CA GLY A 213 8.47 0.81 7.73
C GLY A 213 7.47 0.33 6.70
N THR A 214 6.51 -0.45 7.18
CA THR A 214 5.48 -1.05 6.34
C THR A 214 4.49 0.01 5.86
N ARG A 215 4.12 -0.11 4.59
CA ARG A 215 3.14 0.77 3.93
C ARG A 215 1.69 0.36 4.23
N SER A 216 1.43 -0.94 4.29
CA SER A 216 0.10 -1.49 4.55
C SER A 216 0.20 -2.96 4.93
N ILE A 217 -0.97 -3.57 5.13
CA ILE A 217 -1.22 -5.00 5.21
C ILE A 217 -2.23 -5.40 4.13
N ASN A 218 -2.21 -6.66 3.71
CA ASN A 218 -3.23 -7.24 2.83
C ASN A 218 -3.36 -8.74 3.14
N TRP A 219 -4.04 -9.51 2.28
CA TRP A 219 -4.29 -10.95 2.43
C TRP A 219 -3.03 -11.72 2.80
N TYR A 220 -1.91 -11.37 2.18
CA TYR A 220 -0.57 -11.71 2.62
C TYR A 220 0.15 -10.43 3.05
N SER A 221 0.94 -10.53 4.12
CA SER A 221 1.82 -9.45 4.58
C SER A 221 3.20 -10.02 4.92
N PHE A 222 4.27 -9.37 4.42
CA PHE A 222 5.64 -9.87 4.50
C PHE A 222 6.52 -8.92 5.30
N VAL A 223 7.41 -9.48 6.13
CA VAL A 223 8.35 -8.70 6.93
C VAL A 223 9.73 -9.34 6.87
N GLY A 224 10.68 -8.58 6.37
CA GLY A 224 12.08 -8.96 6.25
C GLY A 224 12.85 -8.98 7.55
N LYS A 225 14.08 -9.49 7.49
CA LYS A 225 14.99 -9.63 8.64
C LYS A 225 15.16 -8.36 9.48
N GLN A 226 15.27 -7.19 8.83
CA GLN A 226 15.51 -5.91 9.52
C GLN A 226 14.36 -5.50 10.44
N LEU A 227 13.11 -5.82 10.08
CA LEU A 227 11.91 -5.44 10.83
C LEU A 227 11.36 -6.60 11.68
N LYS A 228 11.70 -7.84 11.34
CA LYS A 228 11.22 -9.08 11.99
C LYS A 228 11.40 -9.07 13.50
N ASN A 229 12.58 -8.66 13.99
CA ASN A 229 12.87 -8.69 15.43
C ASN A 229 12.01 -7.70 16.21
N LYS A 230 11.85 -6.47 15.70
CA LYS A 230 10.99 -5.44 16.32
C LYS A 230 9.54 -5.95 16.43
N LEU A 231 9.07 -6.63 15.39
CA LEU A 231 7.74 -7.23 15.36
C LEU A 231 7.60 -8.42 16.34
N LYS A 232 8.56 -9.34 16.43
CA LYS A 232 8.46 -10.50 17.35
C LYS A 232 8.66 -10.14 18.82
N GLN A 233 9.39 -9.05 19.11
CA GLN A 233 9.70 -8.61 20.47
C GLN A 233 8.61 -7.71 21.08
N GLN A 234 7.60 -7.33 20.30
CA GLN A 234 6.51 -6.52 20.82
C GLN A 234 5.71 -7.29 21.91
N PRO A 235 5.14 -6.57 22.88
CA PRO A 235 4.24 -7.18 23.85
C PRO A 235 3.10 -7.94 23.18
N TYR A 236 2.76 -9.10 23.75
CA TYR A 236 1.61 -9.91 23.36
C TYR A 236 1.65 -10.52 21.95
N TYR A 237 2.82 -10.55 21.29
CA TYR A 237 2.97 -11.12 19.94
C TYR A 237 2.38 -12.55 19.82
N ALA A 238 2.74 -13.43 20.76
CA ALA A 238 2.29 -14.82 20.72
C ALA A 238 0.79 -14.94 21.07
N GLU A 239 0.32 -14.10 21.99
CA GLU A 239 -1.07 -14.04 22.44
C GLU A 239 -1.99 -13.59 21.31
N ILE A 240 -1.61 -12.58 20.52
CA ILE A 240 -2.41 -12.11 19.36
C ILE A 240 -2.61 -13.25 18.35
N LEU A 241 -1.53 -13.98 18.04
CA LEU A 241 -1.59 -15.12 17.11
C LEU A 241 -2.43 -16.27 17.68
N ALA A 242 -2.27 -16.59 18.96
CA ALA A 242 -3.04 -17.64 19.62
C ALA A 242 -4.54 -17.33 19.66
N ASN A 243 -4.92 -16.05 19.76
CA ASN A 243 -6.31 -15.61 19.77
C ASN A 243 -6.91 -15.37 18.37
N THR A 244 -6.14 -15.55 17.29
CA THR A 244 -6.60 -15.31 15.92
C THR A 244 -6.25 -16.49 15.02
N SER A 245 -7.05 -17.56 15.09
CA SER A 245 -6.78 -18.84 14.41
C SER A 245 -6.80 -18.77 12.87
N ASP A 246 -7.39 -17.72 12.30
CA ASP A 246 -7.47 -17.51 10.84
C ASP A 246 -6.18 -16.94 10.25
N ILE A 247 -5.14 -16.69 11.07
CA ILE A 247 -3.83 -16.23 10.60
C ILE A 247 -2.87 -17.41 10.49
N GLN A 248 -2.32 -17.62 9.30
CA GLN A 248 -1.21 -18.54 9.09
C GLN A 248 0.10 -17.76 9.04
N VAL A 249 1.09 -18.20 9.80
CA VAL A 249 2.43 -17.60 9.83
C VAL A 249 3.44 -18.62 9.35
N SER A 250 4.26 -18.25 8.38
CA SER A 250 5.39 -19.05 7.91
C SER A 250 6.65 -18.19 7.80
N GLU A 251 7.81 -18.84 7.74
CA GLU A 251 9.10 -18.18 7.59
C GLU A 251 9.84 -18.72 6.36
N LEU A 252 10.34 -17.82 5.52
CA LEU A 252 11.05 -18.14 4.29
C LEU A 252 12.11 -17.07 4.02
N ASN A 253 13.35 -17.49 3.77
CA ASN A 253 14.48 -16.58 3.48
C ASN A 253 14.59 -15.43 4.51
N ASP A 254 14.64 -15.80 5.81
CA ASP A 254 14.68 -14.87 6.95
C ASP A 254 13.48 -13.89 7.06
N SER A 255 12.44 -14.09 6.25
CA SER A 255 11.25 -13.22 6.20
C SER A 255 10.03 -13.95 6.76
N LEU A 256 9.22 -13.24 7.55
CA LEU A 256 7.92 -13.74 7.99
C LEU A 256 6.86 -13.45 6.93
N ILE A 257 5.98 -14.43 6.70
CA ILE A 257 4.81 -14.33 5.84
C ILE A 257 3.57 -14.60 6.69
N PHE A 258 2.71 -13.60 6.79
CA PHE A 258 1.39 -13.70 7.42
C PHE A 258 0.34 -13.83 6.32
N LYS A 259 -0.54 -14.83 6.40
CA LYS A 259 -1.70 -15.00 5.50
C LYS A 259 -2.99 -14.89 6.32
N ALA A 260 -3.87 -13.97 5.93
CA ALA A 260 -5.13 -13.64 6.57
C ALA A 260 -6.28 -14.46 5.98
N GLY A 261 -6.47 -15.68 6.48
CA GLY A 261 -7.50 -16.60 6.02
C GLY A 261 -7.29 -17.17 4.62
N GLU A 262 -8.23 -17.99 4.17
CA GLU A 262 -8.11 -18.72 2.89
C GLU A 262 -8.50 -17.89 1.66
N ILE A 263 -9.31 -16.85 1.84
CA ILE A 263 -9.81 -15.97 0.77
C ILE A 263 -9.51 -14.53 1.17
N PRO A 264 -8.99 -13.69 0.26
CA PRO A 264 -8.77 -12.28 0.56
C PRO A 264 -10.09 -11.57 0.90
N ARG A 265 -10.04 -10.53 1.73
CA ARG A 265 -11.24 -9.85 2.22
C ARG A 265 -11.34 -8.44 1.65
N LEU A 266 -12.50 -8.07 1.11
CA LEU A 266 -12.77 -6.72 0.59
C LEU A 266 -12.65 -5.64 1.68
N GLY A 267 -13.03 -5.97 2.93
CA GLY A 267 -12.99 -5.03 4.05
C GLY A 267 -13.88 -3.81 3.83
N ASN A 268 -15.14 -4.01 3.42
CA ASN A 268 -16.09 -2.91 3.29
C ASN A 268 -16.29 -2.24 4.66
N LYS A 269 -16.00 -0.93 4.75
CA LYS A 269 -16.02 -0.18 6.01
C LYS A 269 -17.40 -0.11 6.69
N ASP A 270 -18.47 -0.33 5.92
CA ASP A 270 -19.86 -0.29 6.37
C ASP A 270 -20.33 -1.66 6.92
N LEU A 271 -19.51 -2.70 6.79
CA LEU A 271 -19.74 -4.03 7.33
C LEU A 271 -18.79 -4.34 8.49
N PRO A 272 -19.08 -5.35 9.32
CA PRO A 272 -18.12 -5.83 10.31
C PRO A 272 -16.77 -6.20 9.67
N LEU A 273 -15.70 -5.70 10.25
CA LEU A 273 -14.35 -5.82 9.70
C LEU A 273 -13.74 -7.21 10.00
N PRO A 274 -12.91 -7.76 9.08
CA PRO A 274 -12.27 -9.05 9.30
C PRO A 274 -11.29 -9.03 10.48
N LEU A 275 -11.48 -9.94 11.44
CA LEU A 275 -10.63 -10.05 12.62
C LEU A 275 -9.15 -10.29 12.25
N SER A 276 -8.88 -11.11 11.24
CA SER A 276 -7.52 -11.43 10.79
C SER A 276 -6.75 -10.20 10.29
N TYR A 277 -7.40 -9.28 9.59
CA TYR A 277 -6.78 -8.03 9.13
C TYR A 277 -6.50 -7.09 10.32
N ILE A 278 -7.45 -6.97 11.25
CA ILE A 278 -7.28 -6.16 12.47
C ILE A 278 -6.12 -6.69 13.32
N ALA A 279 -6.02 -8.00 13.51
CA ALA A 279 -4.95 -8.63 14.29
C ALA A 279 -3.57 -8.55 13.61
N ILE A 280 -3.49 -8.74 12.29
CA ILE A 280 -2.22 -8.51 11.56
C ILE A 280 -1.82 -7.04 11.64
N ASN A 281 -2.78 -6.10 11.51
CA ASN A 281 -2.48 -4.69 11.67
C ASN A 281 -1.95 -4.38 13.07
N GLU A 282 -2.55 -4.95 14.12
CA GLU A 282 -2.06 -4.82 15.50
C GLU A 282 -0.59 -5.23 15.61
N LEU A 283 -0.23 -6.38 15.04
CA LEU A 283 1.15 -6.87 15.01
C LEU A 283 2.09 -5.95 14.21
N PHE A 284 1.58 -5.32 13.15
CA PHE A 284 2.40 -4.50 12.24
C PHE A 284 2.56 -3.07 12.75
N LYS A 285 1.77 -2.61 13.71
CA LYS A 285 1.84 -1.24 14.28
C LYS A 285 3.26 -0.81 14.63
N VAL A 286 4.04 -1.70 15.26
CA VAL A 286 5.40 -1.38 15.72
C VAL A 286 6.41 -1.17 14.58
N ILE A 287 6.15 -1.66 13.38
CA ILE A 287 7.03 -1.54 12.21
C ILE A 287 6.38 -0.72 11.07
N ARG A 288 5.19 -0.19 11.28
CA ARG A 288 4.48 0.65 10.32
C ARG A 288 5.18 2.00 10.19
N SER A 289 5.20 2.57 8.98
CA SER A 289 5.71 3.93 8.82
C SER A 289 4.84 4.92 9.60
N ASP A 290 5.46 5.75 10.43
CA ASP A 290 4.72 6.68 11.28
C ASP A 290 4.07 7.81 10.47
N MET A 291 4.88 8.50 9.65
CA MET A 291 4.45 9.51 8.70
C MET A 291 5.11 9.26 7.33
N PRO A 292 4.34 8.93 6.29
CA PRO A 292 4.89 8.78 4.94
C PRO A 292 5.09 10.15 4.28
N SER A 293 6.12 10.26 3.46
CA SER A 293 6.36 11.41 2.55
C SER A 293 5.72 11.23 1.17
N ASP A 294 5.03 10.10 0.95
CA ASP A 294 4.37 9.73 -0.29
C ASP A 294 2.84 9.80 -0.11
N ALA A 295 2.19 10.54 -1.00
CA ALA A 295 0.74 10.70 -1.08
C ALA A 295 0.01 9.50 -1.73
N MET A 296 0.71 8.40 -2.03
CA MET A 296 0.22 7.18 -2.71
C MET A 296 -0.31 7.36 -4.14
N HIS A 297 -0.66 8.59 -4.55
CA HIS A 297 -1.08 8.97 -5.89
C HIS A 297 -0.19 10.08 -6.46
N THR A 298 -0.05 10.09 -7.78
CA THR A 298 0.62 11.17 -8.51
C THR A 298 -0.38 12.30 -8.76
N ALA A 299 0.06 13.55 -8.63
CA ALA A 299 -0.80 14.72 -8.79
C ALA A 299 -1.37 14.81 -10.23
N TYR A 300 -2.58 14.30 -10.42
CA TYR A 300 -3.38 14.47 -11.63
C TYR A 300 -4.78 14.93 -11.24
N LYS A 301 -5.48 15.61 -12.15
CA LYS A 301 -6.80 16.22 -11.91
C LYS A 301 -7.76 15.27 -11.18
N GLY A 302 -8.31 15.72 -10.05
CA GLY A 302 -9.34 15.00 -9.29
C GLY A 302 -8.92 14.71 -7.84
N PRO A 303 -9.82 14.10 -7.04
CA PRO A 303 -9.52 13.69 -5.67
C PRO A 303 -8.34 12.72 -5.60
N ARG A 304 -7.48 12.92 -4.60
CA ARG A 304 -6.34 12.05 -4.29
C ARG A 304 -6.06 12.08 -2.79
N TYR A 305 -5.27 11.11 -2.34
CA TYR A 305 -4.75 11.12 -0.98
C TYR A 305 -3.81 12.31 -0.76
N SER A 306 -4.01 13.06 0.31
CA SER A 306 -3.00 13.94 0.93
C SER A 306 -2.12 13.15 1.89
N LEU A 307 -1.00 13.71 2.36
CA LEU A 307 -0.12 13.02 3.31
C LEU A 307 -0.84 12.69 4.63
N SER A 308 -1.65 13.63 5.13
CA SER A 308 -2.56 13.44 6.28
C SER A 308 -3.57 12.31 6.02
N GLN A 309 -4.17 12.25 4.83
CA GLN A 309 -5.06 11.15 4.48
C GLN A 309 -4.34 9.80 4.41
N VAL A 310 -3.11 9.75 3.92
CA VAL A 310 -2.30 8.52 3.95
C VAL A 310 -2.03 8.08 5.40
N TYR A 311 -1.69 9.02 6.30
CA TYR A 311 -1.50 8.74 7.71
C TYR A 311 -2.71 8.00 8.32
N TYR A 312 -3.92 8.48 8.03
CA TYR A 312 -5.17 7.89 8.51
C TYR A 312 -5.47 6.55 7.84
N TRP A 313 -5.28 6.45 6.51
CA TRP A 313 -5.51 5.23 5.76
C TRP A 313 -4.61 4.07 6.23
N MET A 314 -3.35 4.35 6.56
CA MET A 314 -2.43 3.37 7.14
C MET A 314 -2.89 2.85 8.51
N ARG A 315 -3.75 3.61 9.20
CA ARG A 315 -4.33 3.34 10.52
C ARG A 315 -5.78 2.89 10.47
N ARG A 316 -6.36 2.67 9.28
CA ARG A 316 -7.77 2.28 9.11
C ARG A 316 -8.16 1.02 9.90
N TRP A 317 -7.20 0.12 10.11
CA TRP A 317 -7.41 -1.13 10.85
C TRP A 317 -7.11 -1.03 12.36
N ASP A 318 -6.74 0.15 12.89
CA ASP A 318 -6.42 0.31 14.30
C ASP A 318 -7.67 0.17 15.18
N ASN A 319 -7.56 -0.62 16.25
CA ASN A 319 -8.66 -0.86 17.17
C ASN A 319 -8.18 -0.70 18.62
N ALA A 320 -8.87 0.13 19.41
CA ALA A 320 -8.50 0.43 20.80
C ALA A 320 -8.98 -0.62 21.81
N ASN A 321 -9.62 -1.71 21.35
CA ASN A 321 -10.16 -2.77 22.20
C ASN A 321 -9.22 -3.98 22.31
N PHE A 322 -7.97 -3.89 21.84
CA PHE A 322 -6.96 -4.90 22.15
C PHE A 322 -6.47 -4.74 23.60
N ILE A 323 -6.72 -5.75 24.41
CA ILE A 323 -6.30 -5.82 25.81
C ILE A 323 -5.42 -7.06 25.95
N GLN A 324 -4.14 -6.84 26.25
CA GLN A 324 -3.15 -7.91 26.47
C GLN A 324 -3.11 -8.97 25.34
N GLY A 325 -3.17 -8.51 24.09
CA GLY A 325 -3.13 -9.37 22.91
C GLY A 325 -4.44 -10.06 22.54
N LYS A 326 -5.54 -9.74 23.21
CA LYS A 326 -6.87 -10.23 22.85
C LYS A 326 -7.78 -9.06 22.50
N LEU A 327 -8.50 -9.17 21.39
CA LEU A 327 -9.52 -8.19 21.03
C LEU A 327 -10.78 -8.43 21.87
N ASP A 328 -11.23 -7.41 22.60
CA ASP A 328 -12.57 -7.37 23.19
C ASP A 328 -13.60 -7.00 22.12
N LEU A 329 -14.31 -8.01 21.59
CA LEU A 329 -15.35 -7.83 20.57
C LEU A 329 -16.55 -7.01 21.05
N ASN A 330 -16.73 -6.86 22.37
CA ASN A 330 -17.79 -6.03 22.97
C ASN A 330 -17.26 -4.67 23.46
N GLY A 331 -15.96 -4.44 23.28
CA GLY A 331 -15.31 -3.20 23.67
C GLY A 331 -15.90 -2.01 22.93
N LYS A 332 -15.95 -0.87 23.62
CA LYS A 332 -16.53 0.38 23.10
C LYS A 332 -15.50 1.50 22.95
N ASN A 333 -14.22 1.18 23.14
CA ASN A 333 -13.15 2.16 23.00
C ASN A 333 -12.94 2.45 21.52
N GLU A 334 -12.78 3.73 21.21
CA GLU A 334 -12.46 4.19 19.87
C GLU A 334 -10.98 4.55 19.78
N ALA A 335 -10.33 4.16 18.68
CA ALA A 335 -8.97 4.60 18.41
C ALA A 335 -9.02 6.08 18.02
N LEU A 336 -8.29 6.91 18.77
CA LEU A 336 -8.24 8.36 18.56
C LEU A 336 -6.90 8.76 17.96
N PHE A 337 -6.95 9.70 17.02
CA PHE A 337 -5.81 10.14 16.21
C PHE A 337 -5.73 11.67 16.20
N PRO A 338 -4.53 12.24 16.05
CA PRO A 338 -4.38 13.69 15.88
C PRO A 338 -5.23 14.18 14.71
N VAL A 339 -5.84 15.35 14.87
CA VAL A 339 -6.50 16.05 13.76
C VAL A 339 -5.43 16.68 12.88
N LEU A 340 -5.40 16.25 11.61
CA LEU A 340 -4.43 16.65 10.62
C LEU A 340 -5.11 17.35 9.45
N GLY A 341 -4.36 18.17 8.72
CA GLY A 341 -4.77 18.75 7.45
C GLY A 341 -3.58 19.32 6.67
N GLN A 342 -3.80 19.65 5.42
CA GLN A 342 -2.76 20.12 4.50
C GLN A 342 -3.38 21.08 3.47
N TYR A 343 -2.66 22.12 3.03
CA TYR A 343 -3.17 23.15 2.09
C TYR A 343 -3.78 22.62 0.79
N ASP A 344 -3.32 21.47 0.28
CA ASP A 344 -3.82 20.87 -0.95
C ASP A 344 -4.67 19.63 -0.65
N ASN A 345 -5.60 19.30 -1.55
CA ASN A 345 -6.55 18.18 -1.51
C ASN A 345 -7.82 18.40 -0.65
N ASP A 346 -8.58 17.33 -0.42
CA ASP A 346 -9.93 17.36 0.15
C ASP A 346 -9.97 17.82 1.63
N ASP A 347 -8.85 17.76 2.34
CA ASP A 347 -8.70 18.16 3.75
C ASP A 347 -8.02 19.53 3.93
N ARG A 348 -8.09 20.39 2.90
CA ARG A 348 -7.50 21.75 2.92
C ARG A 348 -8.19 22.78 3.77
N ILE A 349 -9.44 22.55 4.15
CA ILE A 349 -10.21 23.49 4.94
C ILE A 349 -10.00 23.21 6.42
N ILE A 350 -9.55 24.22 7.16
CA ILE A 350 -9.31 24.12 8.60
C ILE A 350 -10.64 23.76 9.30
N PRO A 351 -10.73 22.60 9.97
CA PRO A 351 -11.98 22.14 10.56
C PRO A 351 -12.31 22.83 11.89
N HIS A 352 -11.28 23.32 12.60
CA HIS A 352 -11.38 23.88 13.95
C HIS A 352 -10.44 25.07 14.12
N SER A 353 -10.94 26.17 14.69
CA SER A 353 -10.09 27.30 15.08
C SER A 353 -9.26 26.93 16.30
N GLY A 354 -8.01 27.35 16.32
CA GLY A 354 -7.11 27.06 17.44
C GLY A 354 -5.63 27.09 17.06
N ILE A 355 -4.81 26.50 17.90
CA ILE A 355 -3.35 26.40 17.70
C ILE A 355 -3.01 25.13 16.95
N TRP A 356 -2.25 25.27 15.87
CA TRP A 356 -1.76 24.21 15.01
C TRP A 356 -0.23 24.26 14.91
N THR A 357 0.39 23.10 14.68
CA THR A 357 1.84 22.97 14.53
C THR A 357 2.15 22.04 13.36
N PRO A 358 3.32 22.15 12.70
CA PRO A 358 3.78 21.14 11.77
C PRO A 358 3.85 19.75 12.42
N PHE A 359 3.45 18.74 11.66
CA PHE A 359 3.39 17.35 12.10
C PHE A 359 4.58 16.55 11.59
N ASP A 360 5.04 16.87 10.38
CA ASP A 360 6.08 16.17 9.63
C ASP A 360 7.49 16.74 9.88
N PHE A 361 7.60 17.83 10.65
CA PHE A 361 8.86 18.39 11.14
C PHE A 361 8.65 19.24 12.40
N GLU A 362 9.75 19.64 13.06
CA GLU A 362 9.71 20.60 14.17
C GLU A 362 9.58 22.02 13.60
N GLY A 363 8.47 22.69 13.88
CA GLY A 363 8.20 24.05 13.42
C GLY A 363 7.40 24.86 14.45
N ILE A 364 7.03 26.08 14.07
CA ILE A 364 6.42 27.06 14.96
C ILE A 364 4.89 26.90 15.01
N GLU A 365 4.33 27.00 16.22
CA GLU A 365 2.88 26.98 16.42
C GLU A 365 2.21 28.24 15.86
N GLN A 366 1.07 28.06 15.18
CA GLN A 366 0.29 29.14 14.59
C GLN A 366 -1.19 29.02 14.96
N HIS A 367 -1.84 30.17 15.18
CA HIS A 367 -3.30 30.21 15.32
C HIS A 367 -3.94 30.20 13.93
N LEU A 368 -4.74 29.18 13.65
CA LEU A 368 -5.48 29.03 12.40
C LEU A 368 -6.98 29.11 12.66
N THR A 369 -7.72 29.69 11.71
CA THR A 369 -9.17 29.93 11.85
C THR A 369 -9.98 28.95 11.00
N LYS A 370 -11.01 28.34 11.61
CA LYS A 370 -11.95 27.44 10.93
C LYS A 370 -12.54 28.07 9.67
N GLY A 371 -12.60 27.28 8.59
CA GLY A 371 -13.19 27.69 7.31
C GLY A 371 -12.21 28.35 6.35
N ASN A 372 -11.03 28.76 6.83
CA ASN A 372 -9.92 29.15 5.97
C ASN A 372 -9.20 27.91 5.42
N GLU A 373 -8.41 28.10 4.37
CA GLU A 373 -7.47 27.09 3.90
C GLU A 373 -6.25 27.03 4.84
N PHE A 374 -5.69 25.83 5.03
CA PHE A 374 -4.40 25.67 5.72
C PHE A 374 -3.32 26.48 5.00
N PRO A 375 -2.37 27.10 5.71
CA PRO A 375 -1.19 27.66 5.05
C PRO A 375 -0.41 26.57 4.32
N GLU A 376 0.12 26.88 3.14
CA GLU A 376 0.95 25.93 2.36
C GLU A 376 2.21 25.54 3.12
N GLU A 377 2.87 26.53 3.72
CA GLU A 377 4.13 26.36 4.43
C GLU A 377 3.98 26.74 5.90
N ALA A 378 4.80 26.11 6.74
CA ALA A 378 4.98 26.50 8.12
C ALA A 378 6.43 26.94 8.37
N GLU A 379 6.57 27.92 9.26
CA GLU A 379 7.86 28.45 9.66
C GLU A 379 8.57 27.50 10.64
N TYR A 380 9.89 27.42 10.53
CA TYR A 380 10.78 26.74 11.48
C TYR A 380 12.06 27.55 11.68
N GLU A 381 12.74 27.28 12.80
CA GLU A 381 14.01 27.92 13.14
C GLU A 381 15.19 27.03 12.75
N TRP A 382 16.13 27.58 11.99
CA TRP A 382 17.41 26.93 11.69
C TRP A 382 18.33 26.92 12.92
N HIS A 383 19.40 26.12 12.86
CA HIS A 383 20.36 25.99 13.96
C HIS A 383 21.08 27.30 14.35
N ASP A 384 21.08 28.29 13.47
CA ASP A 384 21.66 29.62 13.68
C ASP A 384 20.64 30.68 14.14
N GLY A 385 19.37 30.31 14.29
CA GLY A 385 18.27 31.18 14.69
C GLY A 385 17.58 31.92 13.53
N GLU A 386 17.94 31.64 12.27
CA GLU A 386 17.22 32.18 11.11
C GLU A 386 15.88 31.46 10.91
N LEU A 387 14.85 32.21 10.50
CA LEU A 387 13.54 31.65 10.16
C LEU A 387 13.48 31.30 8.67
N ASP A 388 12.91 30.13 8.39
CA ASP A 388 12.65 29.64 7.03
C ASP A 388 11.30 28.90 7.02
N SER A 389 10.78 28.59 5.83
CA SER A 389 9.49 27.93 5.67
C SER A 389 9.56 26.79 4.67
N LYS A 390 8.70 25.78 4.88
CA LYS A 390 8.51 24.67 3.93
C LYS A 390 7.11 24.09 4.06
N MET A 391 6.69 23.35 3.03
CA MET A 391 5.39 22.67 3.00
C MET A 391 5.17 21.84 4.26
N ALA A 392 3.96 21.93 4.85
CA ALA A 392 3.64 21.29 6.12
C ALA A 392 2.35 20.47 6.08
N VAL A 393 2.36 19.36 6.83
CA VAL A 393 1.15 18.74 7.33
C VAL A 393 0.87 19.33 8.70
N TRP A 394 -0.29 19.94 8.89
CA TRP A 394 -0.66 20.61 10.13
C TRP A 394 -1.31 19.65 11.11
N ARG A 395 -0.94 19.72 12.39
CA ARG A 395 -1.58 19.02 13.51
C ARG A 395 -2.20 20.02 14.48
N LEU A 396 -3.45 19.78 14.86
CA LEU A 396 -4.14 20.56 15.89
C LEU A 396 -3.56 20.27 17.28
N VAL A 397 -3.15 21.32 17.99
CA VAL A 397 -2.60 21.25 19.35
C VAL A 397 -3.63 21.66 20.39
N LYS A 398 -4.41 22.70 20.08
CA LYS A 398 -5.42 23.25 20.99
C LYS A 398 -6.56 23.86 20.19
N ARG A 399 -7.79 23.70 20.68
CA ARG A 399 -8.97 24.35 20.09
C ARG A 399 -9.40 25.57 20.89
N ASP A 400 -9.91 26.58 20.19
CA ASP A 400 -10.48 27.77 20.83
C ASP A 400 -11.73 27.43 21.64
N ASP A 401 -12.52 26.44 21.19
CA ASP A 401 -13.73 25.97 21.86
C ASP A 401 -13.46 24.96 23.00
N GLY A 402 -12.20 24.62 23.26
CA GLY A 402 -11.80 23.67 24.29
C GLY A 402 -12.15 22.20 24.01
N GLY A 403 -12.55 21.85 22.78
CA GLY A 403 -12.85 20.47 22.40
C GLY A 403 -11.62 19.56 22.27
N ASP A 404 -11.85 18.30 21.90
CA ASP A 404 -10.79 17.31 21.74
C ASP A 404 -9.93 17.55 20.50
N VAL A 405 -8.64 17.24 20.64
CA VAL A 405 -7.62 17.33 19.56
C VAL A 405 -7.20 15.97 19.02
N LEU A 406 -7.72 14.90 19.64
CA LEU A 406 -7.65 13.54 19.14
C LEU A 406 -9.06 13.09 18.80
N LEU A 407 -9.31 12.70 17.55
CA LEU A 407 -10.62 12.30 17.04
C LEU A 407 -10.58 10.88 16.44
N PRO A 408 -11.73 10.21 16.28
CA PRO A 408 -11.81 8.96 15.54
C PRO A 408 -11.21 9.09 14.14
N ASN A 409 -10.73 7.96 13.60
CA ASN A 409 -10.20 7.92 12.24
C ASN A 409 -11.28 8.44 11.26
N PRO A 410 -10.98 9.41 10.37
CA PRO A 410 -11.94 9.95 9.42
C PRO A 410 -12.21 9.04 8.20
N PHE A 411 -11.55 7.88 8.11
CA PHE A 411 -11.77 6.87 7.06
C PHE A 411 -12.93 5.94 7.36
#